data_AF-A0A165GXF8-F1
#
_entry.id   AF-A0A165GXF8-F1
#
_cell.length_a   1.000
_cell.length_b   1.000
_cell.length_c   1.000
_cell.angle_alpha   90.00
_cell.angle_beta   90.00
_cell.angle_gamma   90.00
#
_symmetry.space_group_name_H-M   'P 1'
#
loop_
_entity.id
_entity.type
_entity.pdbx_description
1 polymer ?
#
loop_
_entity_poly.entity_id
_entity_poly.type
_entity_poly.pdbx_seq_one_letter_code
_entity_poly.pdbx_strand_id
1 'polypeptide(L)'
;MSFIDYEEMLAQMLAADHAPTNVVSRAQAYATELASANAPTTCVLCLLDFATVVGPLVHTDRATLQRSLEQCPHFWDACVRTLTAPRTESELATVRGQLKAAMSLCDDMHRHPIDELDVEDLVHVLVDAASIIVSAGLRFSVHPPSACAPAPFTRTVWPTASAQLLPFGGKQSLEQLVSWCESAGAAPMFVLGSIFTLDPDRVFNILLDNDNDNDALRARLLDVVLRGLLGDIEESTLPTDPRVAAKAFLGPFLYDGDTPEKLERFVAGRKAEFMHAYNSI
;
A
#
# COMPACT_ATOMS: atom_id res chain seq x y z
N MET A 1 9.72 -12.19 -16.54
CA MET A 1 9.56 -10.74 -16.83
C MET A 1 10.13 -10.01 -15.63
N SER A 2 11.07 -9.08 -15.83
CA SER A 2 11.65 -8.35 -14.70
C SER A 2 10.63 -7.33 -14.18
N PHE A 3 10.72 -6.96 -12.90
CA PHE A 3 9.87 -5.95 -12.27
C PHE A 3 9.81 -4.63 -13.07
N ILE A 4 10.91 -4.33 -13.76
CA ILE A 4 11.13 -3.14 -14.58
C ILE A 4 10.24 -3.18 -15.85
N ASP A 5 10.04 -4.35 -16.48
CA ASP A 5 9.34 -4.46 -17.76
C ASP A 5 7.82 -4.19 -17.64
N TYR A 6 7.23 -4.44 -16.47
CA TYR A 6 5.80 -4.24 -16.22
C TYR A 6 5.44 -2.78 -15.93
N GLU A 7 6.26 -2.11 -15.11
CA GLU A 7 6.06 -0.70 -14.78
C GLU A 7 6.36 0.21 -15.99
N GLU A 8 7.28 -0.21 -16.87
CA GLU A 8 7.54 0.48 -18.15
C GLU A 8 6.35 0.37 -19.13
N MET A 9 5.69 -0.79 -19.18
CA MET A 9 4.46 -0.97 -19.96
C MET A 9 3.30 -0.10 -19.44
N LEU A 10 3.11 -0.04 -18.11
CA LEU A 10 2.08 0.82 -17.49
C LEU A 10 2.37 2.31 -17.75
N ALA A 11 3.63 2.72 -17.65
CA ALA A 11 4.06 4.08 -17.95
C ALA A 11 3.83 4.45 -19.43
N GLN A 12 4.06 3.52 -20.36
CA GLN A 12 3.79 3.74 -21.79
C GLN A 12 2.30 3.86 -22.11
N MET A 13 1.45 3.08 -21.45
CA MET A 13 -0.02 3.17 -21.63
C MET A 13 -0.60 4.46 -21.06
N LEU A 14 -0.04 4.97 -19.96
CA LEU A 14 -0.55 6.15 -19.26
C LEU A 14 0.00 7.49 -19.81
N ALA A 15 1.07 7.46 -20.59
CA ALA A 15 1.71 8.66 -21.16
C ALA A 15 0.91 9.35 -22.28
N ALA A 16 -0.22 8.80 -22.72
CA ALA A 16 -0.82 9.17 -23.99
C ALA A 16 -1.71 10.44 -24.00
N ASP A 17 -2.20 11.00 -22.89
CA ASP A 17 -3.13 12.15 -23.02
C ASP A 17 -3.38 13.05 -21.80
N HIS A 18 -2.52 13.04 -20.78
CA HIS A 18 -2.78 13.81 -19.56
C HIS A 18 -1.92 15.09 -19.56
N ALA A 19 -2.57 16.25 -19.74
CA ALA A 19 -1.93 17.54 -19.47
C ALA A 19 -1.26 17.50 -18.08
N PRO A 20 -0.10 18.15 -17.88
CA PRO A 20 0.67 18.06 -16.65
C PRO A 20 -0.21 18.47 -15.47
N THR A 21 -0.74 17.48 -14.79
CA THR A 21 -1.66 17.71 -13.69
C THR A 21 -0.81 18.12 -12.50
N ASN A 22 -1.15 19.23 -11.85
CA ASN A 22 -0.39 19.70 -10.70
C ASN A 22 -0.58 18.74 -9.51
N VAL A 23 0.31 17.74 -9.41
CA VAL A 23 0.28 16.67 -8.39
C VAL A 23 0.20 17.25 -6.97
N VAL A 24 0.98 18.31 -6.70
CA VAL A 24 1.00 18.98 -5.40
C VAL A 24 -0.36 19.58 -5.08
N SER A 25 -0.96 20.31 -6.02
CA SER A 25 -2.28 20.93 -5.82
C SER A 25 -3.38 19.88 -5.60
N ARG A 26 -3.36 18.76 -6.34
CA ARG A 26 -4.31 17.65 -6.14
C ARG A 26 -4.10 16.96 -4.79
N ALA A 27 -2.86 16.70 -4.42
CA ALA A 27 -2.52 16.13 -3.11
C ALA A 27 -3.03 17.01 -1.95
N GLN A 28 -2.90 18.34 -2.06
CA GLN A 28 -3.43 19.27 -1.05
C GLN A 28 -4.95 19.21 -0.93
N ALA A 29 -5.68 19.11 -2.05
CA ALA A 29 -7.13 18.93 -2.04
C ALA A 29 -7.50 17.61 -1.34
N TYR A 30 -6.88 16.50 -1.77
CA TYR A 30 -7.14 15.18 -1.18
C TYR A 30 -6.74 15.08 0.30
N ALA A 31 -5.73 15.83 0.75
CA ALA A 31 -5.39 15.87 2.18
C ALA A 31 -6.59 16.33 3.03
N THR A 32 -7.39 17.26 2.50
CA THR A 32 -8.60 17.75 3.17
C THR A 32 -9.74 16.73 3.08
N GLU A 33 -9.94 16.15 1.89
CA GLU A 33 -11.04 15.19 1.64
C GLU A 33 -10.84 13.83 2.35
N LEU A 34 -9.59 13.44 2.58
CA LEU A 34 -9.19 12.22 3.28
C LEU A 34 -8.84 12.47 4.76
N ALA A 35 -9.04 13.69 5.28
CA ALA A 35 -8.68 14.04 6.65
C ALA A 35 -9.34 13.11 7.70
N SER A 36 -10.54 12.59 7.39
CA SER A 36 -11.23 11.58 8.20
C SER A 36 -11.21 10.22 7.52
N ALA A 37 -10.50 9.26 8.12
CA ALA A 37 -10.45 7.88 7.63
C ALA A 37 -11.82 7.17 7.63
N ASN A 38 -12.73 7.59 8.51
CA ASN A 38 -14.09 7.02 8.65
C ASN A 38 -15.17 7.90 8.00
N ALA A 39 -14.77 9.04 7.43
CA ALA A 39 -15.67 9.95 6.72
C ALA A 39 -15.01 10.60 5.51
N PRO A 40 -14.48 9.82 4.55
CA PRO A 40 -13.88 10.41 3.36
C PRO A 40 -14.94 11.13 2.54
N THR A 41 -14.62 12.35 2.09
CA THR A 41 -15.48 13.13 1.18
C THR A 41 -14.96 13.15 -0.24
N THR A 42 -13.91 12.36 -0.52
CA THR A 42 -13.29 12.30 -1.83
C THR A 42 -14.10 11.43 -2.78
N CYS A 43 -14.09 11.78 -4.07
CA CYS A 43 -14.55 10.86 -5.09
C CYS A 43 -13.51 9.77 -5.31
N VAL A 44 -13.88 8.51 -5.05
CA VAL A 44 -12.94 7.38 -5.11
C VAL A 44 -12.36 7.14 -6.50
N LEU A 45 -13.12 7.40 -7.56
CA LEU A 45 -12.64 7.26 -8.93
C LEU A 45 -11.67 8.38 -9.32
N CYS A 46 -11.84 9.60 -8.81
CA CYS A 46 -10.86 10.66 -8.99
C CYS A 46 -9.57 10.36 -8.22
N LEU A 47 -9.68 9.75 -7.03
CA LEU A 47 -8.51 9.31 -6.28
C LEU A 47 -7.80 8.16 -7.00
N LEU A 48 -8.55 7.23 -7.60
CA LEU A 48 -8.00 6.16 -8.43
C LEU A 48 -7.24 6.71 -9.63
N ASP A 49 -7.85 7.61 -10.41
CA ASP A 49 -7.18 8.36 -11.48
C ASP A 49 -5.87 8.99 -10.97
N PHE A 50 -5.94 9.68 -9.83
CA PHE A 50 -4.76 10.27 -9.22
C PHE A 50 -3.69 9.24 -8.87
N ALA A 51 -4.07 8.06 -8.39
CA ALA A 51 -3.15 6.96 -8.11
C ALA A 51 -2.45 6.48 -9.39
N THR A 52 -3.16 6.42 -10.53
CA THR A 52 -2.54 6.09 -11.84
C THR A 52 -1.53 7.14 -12.29
N VAL A 53 -1.71 8.40 -11.89
CA VAL A 53 -0.72 9.47 -12.13
C VAL A 53 0.46 9.36 -11.18
N VAL A 54 0.22 9.13 -9.89
CA VAL A 54 1.25 9.15 -8.83
C VAL A 54 2.14 7.91 -8.86
N GLY A 55 1.58 6.72 -9.11
CA GLY A 55 2.31 5.46 -9.09
C GLY A 55 3.57 5.46 -9.99
N PRO A 56 3.44 5.79 -11.28
CA PRO A 56 4.58 5.83 -12.21
C PRO A 56 5.67 6.85 -11.88
N LEU A 57 5.36 7.93 -11.12
CA LEU A 57 6.31 9.01 -10.82
C LEU A 57 7.56 8.53 -10.08
N VAL A 58 7.49 7.38 -9.38
CA VAL A 58 8.65 6.79 -8.71
C VAL A 58 9.80 6.50 -9.68
N HIS A 59 9.48 6.30 -10.97
CA HIS A 59 10.42 6.02 -12.05
C HIS A 59 10.53 7.15 -13.08
N THR A 60 9.42 7.82 -13.39
CA THR A 60 9.36 8.78 -14.52
C THR A 60 9.66 10.22 -14.11
N ASP A 61 9.23 10.66 -12.93
CA ASP A 61 9.42 12.04 -12.45
C ASP A 61 9.53 12.08 -10.91
N ARG A 62 10.69 11.59 -10.45
CA ARG A 62 11.05 11.57 -9.03
C ARG A 62 11.06 12.97 -8.40
N ALA A 63 11.34 14.02 -9.18
CA ALA A 63 11.37 15.39 -8.68
C ALA A 63 9.97 15.90 -8.33
N THR A 64 8.96 15.57 -9.13
CA THR A 64 7.55 15.87 -8.81
C THR A 64 7.06 15.08 -7.59
N LEU A 65 7.40 13.79 -7.51
CA LEU A 65 7.07 12.97 -6.33
C LEU A 65 7.72 13.52 -5.06
N GLN A 66 9.02 13.87 -5.11
CA GLN A 66 9.73 14.49 -3.99
C GLN A 66 9.07 15.78 -3.54
N ARG A 67 8.72 16.70 -4.46
CA ARG A 67 8.02 17.95 -4.12
C ARG A 67 6.69 17.69 -3.43
N SER A 68 5.94 16.66 -3.85
CA SER A 68 4.69 16.26 -3.20
C SER A 68 4.92 15.77 -1.76
N LEU A 69 5.96 14.95 -1.54
CA LEU A 69 6.33 14.46 -0.20
C LEU A 69 6.76 15.60 0.74
N GLU A 70 7.46 16.60 0.22
CA GLU A 70 7.92 17.77 0.98
C GLU A 70 6.80 18.76 1.29
N GLN A 71 5.93 19.05 0.31
CA GLN A 71 4.94 20.14 0.42
C GLN A 71 3.58 19.66 0.93
N CYS A 72 3.30 18.36 0.86
CA CYS A 72 1.98 17.80 1.20
C CYS A 72 2.06 16.61 2.18
N PRO A 73 2.85 16.63 3.26
CA PRO A 73 2.99 15.47 4.16
C PRO A 73 1.65 14.99 4.74
N HIS A 74 0.70 15.91 4.98
CA HIS A 74 -0.63 15.58 5.49
C HIS A 74 -1.47 14.73 4.52
N PHE A 75 -1.24 14.84 3.20
CA PHE A 75 -1.88 13.97 2.21
C PHE A 75 -1.44 12.52 2.41
N TRP A 76 -0.14 12.29 2.51
CA TRP A 76 0.44 10.96 2.70
C TRP A 76 0.02 10.35 4.03
N ASP A 77 0.02 11.15 5.10
CA ASP A 77 -0.51 10.73 6.41
C ASP A 77 -2.00 10.35 6.32
N ALA A 78 -2.82 11.10 5.57
CA ALA A 78 -4.24 10.80 5.39
C ALA A 78 -4.46 9.49 4.61
N CYS A 79 -3.65 9.22 3.58
CA CYS A 79 -3.69 7.95 2.86
C CYS A 79 -3.28 6.78 3.77
N VAL A 80 -2.21 6.91 4.56
CA VAL A 80 -1.82 5.85 5.52
C VAL A 80 -2.90 5.64 6.57
N ARG A 81 -3.47 6.70 7.13
CA ARG A 81 -4.59 6.58 8.09
C ARG A 81 -5.79 5.90 7.45
N THR A 82 -6.09 6.19 6.19
CA THR A 82 -7.17 5.53 5.45
C THR A 82 -6.94 4.03 5.34
N LEU A 83 -5.70 3.59 5.10
CA LEU A 83 -5.37 2.17 5.02
C LEU A 83 -5.30 1.47 6.39
N THR A 84 -4.88 2.17 7.43
CA THR A 84 -4.52 1.57 8.74
C THR A 84 -5.56 1.77 9.83
N ALA A 85 -6.60 2.58 9.60
CA ALA A 85 -7.66 2.78 10.57
C ALA A 85 -8.46 1.49 10.78
N PRO A 86 -8.55 0.98 12.03
CA PRO A 86 -9.38 -0.18 12.33
C PRO A 86 -10.84 0.15 12.06
N ARG A 87 -11.54 -0.73 11.33
CA ARG A 87 -12.95 -0.54 11.00
C ARG A 87 -13.77 -1.79 11.26
N THR A 88 -14.92 -1.59 11.88
CA THR A 88 -16.02 -2.55 11.97
C THR A 88 -16.82 -2.57 10.67
N GLU A 89 -17.59 -3.64 10.43
CA GLU A 89 -18.47 -3.71 9.25
C GLU A 89 -19.49 -2.56 9.19
N SER A 90 -20.00 -2.10 10.34
CA SER A 90 -20.88 -0.93 10.40
C SER A 90 -20.21 0.38 10.00
N GLU A 91 -18.92 0.53 10.32
CA GLU A 91 -18.13 1.69 9.90
C GLU A 91 -17.83 1.60 8.40
N LEU A 92 -17.52 0.40 7.88
CA LEU A 92 -17.35 0.18 6.44
C LEU A 92 -18.64 0.51 5.65
N ALA A 93 -19.80 0.10 6.14
CA ALA A 93 -21.08 0.48 5.54
C ALA A 93 -21.28 2.01 5.51
N THR A 94 -20.83 2.71 6.55
CA THR A 94 -20.87 4.19 6.60
C THR A 94 -19.93 4.79 5.56
N VAL A 95 -18.69 4.29 5.47
CA VAL A 95 -17.70 4.71 4.46
C VAL A 95 -18.25 4.49 3.05
N ARG A 96 -18.84 3.32 2.75
CA ARG A 96 -19.48 3.04 1.45
C ARG A 96 -20.55 4.07 1.10
N GLY A 97 -21.40 4.42 2.07
CA GLY A 97 -22.43 5.45 1.89
C GLY A 97 -21.86 6.82 1.57
N GLN A 98 -20.77 7.21 2.22
CA GLN A 98 -20.10 8.49 1.99
C GLN A 98 -19.37 8.53 0.65
N LEU A 99 -18.64 7.46 0.28
CA LEU A 99 -17.99 7.36 -1.02
C LEU A 99 -19.01 7.45 -2.16
N LYS A 100 -20.16 6.77 -2.02
CA LYS A 100 -21.25 6.84 -3.00
C LYS A 100 -21.82 8.26 -3.11
N ALA A 101 -22.00 8.95 -1.98
CA ALA A 101 -22.46 10.34 -1.98
C ALA A 101 -21.44 11.28 -2.63
N ALA A 102 -20.16 11.19 -2.26
CA ALA A 102 -19.08 11.99 -2.83
C ALA A 102 -18.96 11.77 -4.35
N MET A 103 -19.04 10.52 -4.81
CA MET A 103 -19.04 10.18 -6.23
C MET A 103 -20.24 10.78 -6.97
N SER A 104 -21.44 10.78 -6.36
CA SER A 104 -22.63 11.36 -6.98
C SER A 104 -22.62 12.89 -7.10
N LEU A 105 -21.80 13.56 -6.28
CA LEU A 105 -21.63 15.02 -6.25
C LEU A 105 -20.40 15.47 -7.05
N CYS A 106 -19.66 14.54 -7.66
CA CYS A 106 -18.45 14.83 -8.41
C CYS A 106 -18.81 15.51 -9.74
N ASP A 107 -18.50 16.80 -9.87
CA ASP A 107 -18.73 17.59 -11.09
C ASP A 107 -17.92 17.07 -12.29
N ASP A 108 -16.79 16.42 -12.02
CA ASP A 108 -16.02 15.64 -12.98
C ASP A 108 -16.75 14.32 -13.26
N MET A 109 -18.03 14.39 -13.67
CA MET A 109 -18.85 13.24 -14.08
C MET A 109 -17.98 12.37 -14.97
N HIS A 110 -17.54 11.25 -14.42
CA HIS A 110 -16.32 10.60 -14.86
C HIS A 110 -16.32 10.41 -16.38
N ARG A 111 -15.24 10.84 -17.04
CA ARG A 111 -14.85 10.36 -18.38
C ARG A 111 -14.63 8.83 -18.42
N HIS A 112 -14.84 8.16 -17.30
CA HIS A 112 -14.77 6.73 -17.13
C HIS A 112 -16.21 6.20 -17.18
N PRO A 113 -16.55 5.35 -18.15
CA PRO A 113 -17.85 4.69 -18.16
C PRO A 113 -17.98 3.85 -16.88
N ILE A 114 -18.68 4.39 -15.88
CA ILE A 114 -18.98 3.72 -14.61
C ILE A 114 -19.70 2.39 -14.88
N ASP A 115 -20.45 2.31 -15.98
CA ASP A 115 -21.13 1.10 -16.44
C ASP A 115 -20.17 -0.01 -16.92
N GLU A 116 -18.89 0.29 -17.16
CA GLU A 116 -17.86 -0.70 -17.53
C GLU A 116 -17.01 -1.17 -16.34
N LEU A 117 -17.00 -0.39 -15.26
CA LEU A 117 -16.30 -0.75 -14.03
C LEU A 117 -17.26 -1.59 -13.19
N ASP A 118 -17.17 -2.92 -13.33
CA ASP A 118 -17.83 -3.90 -12.46
C ASP A 118 -17.23 -3.87 -11.05
N VAL A 119 -17.39 -2.72 -10.39
CA VAL A 119 -16.83 -2.44 -9.07
C VAL A 119 -17.83 -2.94 -8.04
N GLU A 120 -17.51 -4.11 -7.48
CA GLU A 120 -18.34 -4.73 -6.44
C GLU A 120 -18.35 -3.90 -5.13
N ASP A 121 -17.24 -3.23 -4.79
CA ASP A 121 -17.13 -2.42 -3.56
C ASP A 121 -16.25 -1.17 -3.72
N LEU A 122 -16.84 0.02 -3.51
CA LEU A 122 -16.14 1.31 -3.54
C LEU A 122 -15.04 1.42 -2.47
N VAL A 123 -15.14 0.69 -1.36
CA VAL A 123 -14.08 0.66 -0.34
C VAL A 123 -12.83 -0.03 -0.87
N HIS A 124 -12.97 -1.07 -1.67
CA HIS A 124 -11.82 -1.76 -2.27
C HIS A 124 -11.09 -0.83 -3.26
N VAL A 125 -11.84 -0.06 -4.06
CA VAL A 125 -11.23 0.97 -4.93
C VAL A 125 -10.46 2.02 -4.12
N LEU A 126 -11.02 2.48 -2.98
CA LEU A 126 -10.35 3.42 -2.09
C LEU A 126 -9.05 2.84 -1.54
N VAL A 127 -9.09 1.59 -1.11
CA VAL A 127 -7.94 0.86 -0.55
C VAL A 127 -6.86 0.66 -1.62
N ASP A 128 -7.23 0.27 -2.84
CA ASP A 128 -6.29 0.11 -3.96
C ASP A 128 -5.62 1.43 -4.32
N ALA A 129 -6.42 2.48 -4.52
CA ALA A 129 -5.91 3.82 -4.85
C ALA A 129 -4.95 4.34 -3.76
N ALA A 130 -5.37 4.28 -2.49
CA ALA A 130 -4.54 4.70 -1.37
C ALA A 130 -3.27 3.85 -1.23
N SER A 131 -3.35 2.54 -1.50
CA SER A 131 -2.20 1.63 -1.44
C SER A 131 -1.16 1.95 -2.49
N ILE A 132 -1.58 2.22 -3.74
CA ILE A 132 -0.67 2.63 -4.82
C ILE A 132 0.00 3.95 -4.48
N ILE A 133 -0.78 4.95 -4.06
CA ILE A 133 -0.27 6.25 -3.66
C ILE A 133 0.79 6.05 -2.57
N VAL A 134 0.41 5.47 -1.43
CA VAL A 134 1.33 5.24 -0.29
C VAL A 134 2.57 4.46 -0.71
N SER A 135 2.42 3.38 -1.48
CA SER A 135 3.55 2.60 -1.97
C SER A 135 4.52 3.45 -2.80
N ALA A 136 4.04 4.33 -3.67
CA ALA A 136 4.91 5.25 -4.43
C ALA A 136 5.74 6.14 -3.50
N GLY A 137 5.11 6.74 -2.48
CA GLY A 137 5.80 7.58 -1.49
C GLY A 137 6.81 6.81 -0.64
N LEU A 138 6.48 5.59 -0.22
CA LEU A 138 7.38 4.76 0.58
C LEU A 138 8.55 4.22 -0.25
N ARG A 139 8.33 3.78 -1.50
CA ARG A 139 9.40 3.32 -2.39
C ARG A 139 10.38 4.42 -2.75
N PHE A 140 9.91 5.66 -2.91
CA PHE A 140 10.81 6.82 -3.05
C PHE A 140 11.77 6.91 -1.86
N SER A 141 11.25 6.66 -0.67
CA SER A 141 11.98 6.71 0.59
C SER A 141 12.94 5.52 0.78
N VAL A 142 12.59 4.31 0.36
CA VAL A 142 13.44 3.11 0.56
C VAL A 142 14.80 3.17 -0.18
N HIS A 143 14.99 4.03 -1.19
CA HIS A 143 16.22 4.05 -2.00
C HIS A 143 17.14 5.26 -1.75
N PRO A 144 18.24 5.07 -0.99
CA PRO A 144 19.52 5.63 -1.39
C PRO A 144 20.46 4.50 -1.87
N PRO A 145 20.92 4.49 -3.13
CA PRO A 145 21.73 3.43 -3.73
C PRO A 145 23.18 3.32 -3.19
N SER A 146 23.47 3.84 -1.99
CA SER A 146 24.81 3.87 -1.41
C SER A 146 24.88 3.10 -0.09
N ALA A 147 25.79 2.13 -0.04
CA ALA A 147 25.93 0.99 0.88
C ALA A 147 26.19 1.26 2.38
N CYS A 148 25.76 2.40 2.92
CA CYS A 148 25.73 2.66 4.37
C CYS A 148 24.37 3.25 4.69
N ALA A 149 23.37 2.41 4.94
CA ALA A 149 22.01 2.86 5.18
C ALA A 149 21.98 3.79 6.42
N PRO A 150 21.69 5.10 6.27
CA PRO A 150 21.33 5.92 7.42
C PRO A 150 20.06 5.35 8.05
N ALA A 151 19.88 5.55 9.35
CA ALA A 151 18.70 5.07 10.06
C ALA A 151 17.42 5.51 9.33
N PRO A 152 16.38 4.65 9.26
CA PRO A 152 15.28 4.76 8.30
C PRO A 152 14.47 6.06 8.36
N PHE A 153 14.61 6.82 9.45
CA PHE A 153 13.86 8.03 9.73
C PHE A 153 14.72 9.30 9.90
N THR A 154 16.00 9.29 9.54
CA THR A 154 16.84 10.53 9.59
C THR A 154 16.60 11.46 8.39
N ARG A 155 15.43 11.38 7.76
CA ARG A 155 15.12 12.03 6.48
C ARG A 155 14.34 13.32 6.69
N THR A 156 14.48 14.24 5.74
CA THR A 156 13.72 15.51 5.72
C THR A 156 12.37 15.39 5.00
N VAL A 157 12.12 14.26 4.33
CA VAL A 157 10.91 13.99 3.56
C VAL A 157 10.08 12.89 4.22
N TRP A 158 8.78 12.89 3.96
CA TRP A 158 7.87 11.88 4.49
C TRP A 158 8.27 10.45 4.04
N PRO A 159 8.20 9.43 4.92
CA PRO A 159 7.93 9.52 6.35
C PRO A 159 9.17 9.96 7.15
N THR A 160 8.97 10.85 8.12
CA THR A 160 10.01 11.32 9.05
C THR A 160 10.01 10.56 10.37
N ALA A 161 8.96 9.77 10.66
CA ALA A 161 8.90 8.92 11.84
C ALA A 161 8.04 7.66 11.61
N SER A 162 8.38 6.59 12.31
CA SER A 162 7.62 5.34 12.31
C SER A 162 6.14 5.52 12.71
N ALA A 163 5.84 6.48 13.60
CA ALA A 163 4.47 6.79 13.99
C ALA A 163 3.57 7.26 12.82
N GLN A 164 4.16 7.74 11.72
CA GLN A 164 3.40 8.11 10.52
C GLN A 164 3.00 6.88 9.68
N LEU A 165 3.76 5.79 9.79
CA LEU A 165 3.46 4.52 9.09
C LEU A 165 2.42 3.69 9.83
N LEU A 166 2.39 3.78 11.16
CA LEU A 166 1.53 2.98 12.04
C LEU A 166 0.80 3.91 13.05
N PRO A 167 -0.09 4.80 12.57
CA PRO A 167 -0.66 5.87 13.38
C PRO A 167 -1.64 5.40 14.46
N PHE A 168 -2.14 4.16 14.37
CA PHE A 168 -3.06 3.56 15.36
C PHE A 168 -2.35 2.56 16.27
N GLY A 169 -1.02 2.60 16.31
CA GLY A 169 -0.21 1.59 16.98
C GLY A 169 0.10 0.42 16.04
N GLY A 170 1.23 -0.24 16.30
CA GLY A 170 1.80 -1.17 15.34
C GLY A 170 0.91 -2.37 15.03
N LYS A 171 0.40 -3.04 16.07
CA LYS A 171 -0.47 -4.21 15.93
C LYS A 171 -1.76 -3.89 15.17
N GLN A 172 -2.53 -2.91 15.62
CA GLN A 172 -3.82 -2.55 15.00
C GLN A 172 -3.65 -2.10 13.53
N SER A 173 -2.63 -1.30 13.24
CA SER A 173 -2.36 -0.86 11.86
C SER A 173 -1.97 -2.03 10.95
N LEU A 174 -1.18 -2.99 11.44
CA LEU A 174 -0.82 -4.19 10.67
C LEU A 174 -2.01 -5.14 10.51
N GLU A 175 -2.82 -5.35 11.55
CA GLU A 175 -4.05 -6.17 11.47
C GLU A 175 -4.99 -5.65 10.39
N GLN A 176 -5.16 -4.33 10.31
CA GLN A 176 -6.01 -3.72 9.30
C GLN A 176 -5.44 -3.89 7.89
N LEU A 177 -4.13 -3.70 7.69
CA LEU A 177 -3.48 -3.90 6.39
C LEU A 177 -3.56 -5.36 5.94
N VAL A 178 -3.39 -6.32 6.85
CA VAL A 178 -3.57 -7.75 6.56
C VAL A 178 -5.01 -8.04 6.17
N SER A 179 -5.99 -7.47 6.89
CA SER A 179 -7.40 -7.59 6.52
C SER A 179 -7.69 -7.08 5.10
N TRP A 180 -7.00 -6.01 4.68
CA TRP A 180 -7.13 -5.52 3.31
C TRP A 180 -6.48 -6.46 2.29
N CYS A 181 -5.35 -7.07 2.59
CA CYS A 181 -4.79 -8.10 1.70
C CYS A 181 -5.70 -9.32 1.56
N GLU A 182 -6.47 -9.66 2.59
CA GLU A 182 -7.40 -10.79 2.57
C GLU A 182 -8.65 -10.52 1.72
N SER A 183 -9.08 -9.25 1.59
CA SER A 183 -10.39 -8.86 1.04
C SER A 183 -10.35 -7.96 -0.19
N ALA A 184 -9.36 -7.09 -0.32
CA ALA A 184 -9.27 -6.06 -1.37
C ALA A 184 -8.18 -6.34 -2.42
N GLY A 185 -7.38 -7.40 -2.25
CA GLY A 185 -6.39 -7.84 -3.23
C GLY A 185 -4.94 -7.54 -2.86
N ALA A 186 -4.07 -7.45 -3.87
CA ALA A 186 -2.62 -7.44 -3.69
C ALA A 186 -2.00 -6.07 -3.35
N ALA A 187 -2.65 -4.96 -3.71
CA ALA A 187 -2.06 -3.62 -3.56
C ALA A 187 -1.62 -3.27 -2.11
N PRO A 188 -2.40 -3.59 -1.05
CA PRO A 188 -1.99 -3.33 0.32
C PRO A 188 -0.72 -4.09 0.76
N MET A 189 -0.40 -5.19 0.08
CA MET A 189 0.81 -5.98 0.37
C MET A 189 2.09 -5.22 0.01
N PHE A 190 2.06 -4.36 -1.01
CA PHE A 190 3.19 -3.47 -1.30
C PHE A 190 3.43 -2.45 -0.20
N VAL A 191 2.36 -1.95 0.41
CA VAL A 191 2.45 -1.04 1.56
C VAL A 191 3.06 -1.77 2.75
N LEU A 192 2.58 -2.99 3.05
CA LEU A 192 3.15 -3.84 4.10
C LEU A 192 4.65 -4.09 3.89
N GLY A 193 5.05 -4.52 2.69
CA GLY A 193 6.47 -4.76 2.37
C GLY A 193 7.33 -3.51 2.47
N SER A 194 6.79 -2.35 2.08
CA SER A 194 7.49 -1.07 2.20
C SER A 194 7.63 -0.61 3.65
N ILE A 195 6.59 -0.76 4.48
CA ILE A 195 6.65 -0.49 5.93
C ILE A 195 7.68 -1.40 6.59
N PHE A 196 7.67 -2.69 6.25
CA PHE A 196 8.65 -3.65 6.76
C PHE A 196 10.06 -3.21 6.40
N THR A 197 10.30 -2.86 5.14
CA THR A 197 11.63 -2.40 4.70
C THR A 197 12.09 -1.14 5.42
N LEU A 198 11.17 -0.24 5.79
CA LEU A 198 11.49 1.00 6.50
C LEU A 198 11.63 0.82 8.01
N ASP A 199 10.88 -0.09 8.64
CA ASP A 199 10.94 -0.29 10.09
C ASP A 199 10.90 -1.77 10.47
N PRO A 200 11.93 -2.53 10.07
CA PRO A 200 11.91 -3.98 10.21
C PRO A 200 11.84 -4.41 11.67
N ASP A 201 12.59 -3.78 12.56
CA ASP A 201 12.61 -4.14 13.98
C ASP A 201 11.25 -3.97 14.63
N ARG A 202 10.54 -2.88 14.34
CA ARG A 202 9.19 -2.68 14.89
C ARG A 202 8.21 -3.72 14.37
N VAL A 203 8.22 -4.01 13.07
CA VAL A 203 7.34 -5.02 12.46
C VAL A 203 7.67 -6.42 13.00
N PHE A 204 8.95 -6.79 13.09
CA PHE A 204 9.39 -8.06 13.66
C PHE A 204 8.97 -8.22 15.11
N ASN A 205 9.15 -7.18 15.93
CA ASN A 205 8.75 -7.23 17.33
C ASN A 205 7.23 -7.43 17.46
N ILE A 206 6.42 -6.88 16.56
CA ILE A 206 4.97 -7.13 16.59
C ILE A 206 4.64 -8.56 16.15
N LEU A 207 5.27 -9.06 15.08
CA LEU A 207 4.91 -10.35 14.50
C LEU A 207 5.50 -11.57 15.23
N LEU A 208 6.64 -11.39 15.90
CA LEU A 208 7.41 -12.48 16.49
C LEU A 208 7.38 -12.49 18.03
N ASP A 209 6.83 -11.47 18.68
CA ASP A 209 6.67 -11.52 20.15
C ASP A 209 5.69 -12.63 20.54
N ASN A 210 5.96 -13.31 21.66
CA ASN A 210 5.30 -14.56 22.08
C ASN A 210 3.89 -14.35 22.67
N ASP A 211 3.18 -13.33 22.21
CA ASP A 211 1.78 -13.08 22.55
C ASP A 211 0.88 -13.91 21.61
N ASN A 212 -0.10 -14.63 22.18
CA ASN A 212 -1.03 -15.48 21.42
C ASN A 212 -1.75 -14.70 20.30
N ASP A 213 -2.05 -13.42 20.53
CA ASP A 213 -2.70 -12.61 19.51
C ASP A 213 -1.76 -12.29 18.34
N ASN A 214 -0.46 -12.11 18.61
CA ASN A 214 0.54 -11.85 17.59
C ASN A 214 0.79 -13.09 16.72
N ASP A 215 0.69 -14.29 17.30
CA ASP A 215 0.71 -15.55 16.57
C ASP A 215 -0.44 -15.64 15.55
N ALA A 216 -1.64 -15.18 15.91
CA ALA A 216 -2.79 -15.15 15.01
C ALA A 216 -2.59 -14.16 13.85
N LEU A 217 -2.09 -12.95 14.13
CA LEU A 217 -1.73 -11.97 13.11
C LEU A 217 -0.65 -12.51 12.17
N ARG A 218 0.41 -13.12 12.71
CA ARG A 218 1.48 -13.76 11.94
C ARG A 218 0.93 -14.84 11.01
N ALA A 219 0.07 -15.71 11.53
CA ALA A 219 -0.51 -16.80 10.74
C ALA A 219 -1.36 -16.29 9.57
N ARG A 220 -2.16 -15.24 9.80
CA ARG A 220 -2.95 -14.56 8.74
C ARG A 220 -2.07 -13.91 7.69
N LEU A 221 -1.04 -13.16 8.12
CA LEU A 221 -0.09 -12.54 7.21
C LEU A 221 0.67 -13.59 6.37
N LEU A 222 1.07 -14.70 6.99
CA LEU A 222 1.70 -15.80 6.27
C LEU A 222 0.76 -16.43 5.24
N ASP A 223 -0.52 -16.59 5.58
CA ASP A 223 -1.52 -17.09 4.64
C ASP A 223 -1.67 -16.19 3.41
N VAL A 224 -1.79 -14.88 3.66
CA VAL A 224 -1.80 -13.85 2.62
C VAL A 224 -0.55 -13.93 1.74
N VAL A 225 0.64 -14.05 2.32
CA VAL A 225 1.91 -14.18 1.57
C VAL A 225 1.92 -15.45 0.72
N LEU A 226 1.48 -16.58 1.27
CA LEU A 226 1.44 -17.85 0.54
C LEU A 226 0.48 -17.79 -0.64
N ARG A 227 -0.74 -17.27 -0.43
CA ARG A 227 -1.69 -17.03 -1.52
C ARG A 227 -1.10 -16.10 -2.57
N GLY A 228 -0.40 -15.04 -2.15
CA GLY A 228 0.27 -14.12 -3.06
C GLY A 228 1.35 -14.79 -3.92
N LEU A 229 2.20 -15.63 -3.30
CA LEU A 229 3.23 -16.41 -4.00
C LEU A 229 2.64 -17.42 -5.00
N LEU A 230 1.52 -18.04 -4.65
CA LEU A 230 0.84 -19.02 -5.51
C LEU A 230 0.05 -18.33 -6.64
N GLY A 231 -0.33 -17.07 -6.46
CA GLY A 231 -1.20 -16.33 -7.38
C GLY A 231 -2.68 -16.50 -7.07
N ASP A 232 -3.03 -16.87 -5.83
CA ASP A 232 -4.39 -17.16 -5.35
C ASP A 232 -5.04 -15.94 -4.64
N ILE A 233 -4.53 -14.74 -4.90
CA ILE A 233 -5.16 -13.48 -4.47
C ILE A 233 -5.93 -12.94 -5.68
N GLU A 234 -7.19 -12.59 -5.48
CA GLU A 234 -8.01 -11.97 -6.51
C GLU A 234 -7.33 -10.72 -7.07
N GLU A 235 -7.40 -10.54 -8.38
CA GLU A 235 -6.84 -9.37 -9.03
C GLU A 235 -7.51 -8.11 -8.49
N SER A 236 -6.72 -7.17 -7.99
CA SER A 236 -7.18 -5.86 -7.55
C SER A 236 -7.76 -5.07 -8.73
N THR A 237 -8.43 -3.96 -8.45
CA THR A 237 -8.97 -3.07 -9.49
C THR A 237 -7.88 -2.52 -10.42
N LEU A 238 -6.63 -2.43 -9.93
CA LEU A 238 -5.46 -2.27 -10.78
C LEU A 238 -4.78 -3.62 -11.02
N PRO A 239 -4.21 -3.81 -12.23
CA PRO A 239 -3.44 -5.02 -12.50
C PRO A 239 -2.16 -4.97 -11.66
N THR A 240 -2.13 -5.78 -10.61
CA THR A 240 -1.00 -5.93 -9.71
C THR A 240 -0.70 -7.41 -9.61
N ASP A 241 0.51 -7.83 -9.99
CA ASP A 241 0.91 -9.22 -9.82
C ASP A 241 1.08 -9.54 -8.32
N PRO A 242 0.23 -10.40 -7.73
CA PRO A 242 0.30 -10.73 -6.30
C PRO A 242 1.63 -11.40 -5.92
N ARG A 243 2.30 -12.09 -6.84
CA ARG A 243 3.60 -12.73 -6.60
C ARG A 243 4.68 -11.70 -6.42
N VAL A 244 4.60 -10.61 -7.18
CA VAL A 244 5.52 -9.48 -7.08
C VAL A 244 5.35 -8.78 -5.73
N ALA A 245 4.12 -8.57 -5.28
CA ALA A 245 3.85 -7.99 -3.98
C ALA A 245 4.35 -8.88 -2.83
N ALA A 246 4.13 -10.20 -2.92
CA ALA A 246 4.62 -11.15 -1.92
C ALA A 246 6.16 -11.21 -1.88
N LYS A 247 6.83 -11.21 -3.04
CA LYS A 247 8.30 -11.12 -3.12
C LYS A 247 8.81 -9.83 -2.49
N ALA A 248 8.16 -8.70 -2.74
CA ALA A 248 8.53 -7.41 -2.14
C ALA A 248 8.40 -7.44 -0.61
N PHE A 249 7.34 -8.04 -0.07
CA PHE A 249 7.18 -8.25 1.37
C PHE A 249 8.29 -9.13 1.98
N LEU A 250 8.75 -10.15 1.26
CA LEU A 250 9.79 -11.04 1.74
C LEU A 250 11.20 -10.43 1.65
N GLY A 251 11.41 -9.34 0.92
CA GLY A 251 12.71 -8.70 0.76
C GLY A 251 13.47 -8.49 2.08
N PRO A 252 12.88 -7.86 3.10
CA PRO A 252 13.52 -7.69 4.41
C PRO A 252 13.97 -8.99 5.09
N PHE A 253 13.32 -10.12 4.82
CA PHE A 253 13.72 -11.45 5.32
C PHE A 253 14.85 -12.09 4.52
N LEU A 254 15.16 -11.60 3.33
CA LEU A 254 16.13 -12.25 2.43
C LEU A 254 17.46 -11.50 2.35
N TYR A 255 17.47 -10.20 2.68
CA TYR A 255 18.61 -9.33 2.43
C TYR A 255 19.32 -8.79 3.67
N ASP A 256 18.77 -8.98 4.88
CA ASP A 256 19.38 -8.52 6.14
C ASP A 256 20.16 -9.67 6.84
N GLY A 257 21.31 -9.40 7.45
CA GLY A 257 22.26 -10.44 7.91
C GLY A 257 21.75 -11.35 9.04
N ASP A 258 20.78 -10.86 9.84
CA ASP A 258 20.17 -11.56 10.98
C ASP A 258 18.85 -12.27 10.61
N THR A 259 18.60 -12.49 9.32
CA THR A 259 17.30 -12.90 8.79
C THR A 259 16.92 -14.38 8.85
N PRO A 260 17.84 -15.37 8.81
CA PRO A 260 17.42 -16.77 8.74
C PRO A 260 16.55 -17.17 9.93
N GLU A 261 16.93 -16.77 11.15
CA GLU A 261 16.16 -17.08 12.36
C GLU A 261 14.81 -16.36 12.38
N LYS A 262 14.77 -15.08 11.97
CA LYS A 262 13.53 -14.30 11.91
C LYS A 262 12.55 -14.87 10.88
N LEU A 263 13.05 -15.28 9.71
CA LEU A 263 12.25 -15.95 8.68
C LEU A 263 11.75 -17.31 9.18
N GLU A 264 12.62 -18.12 9.79
CA GLU A 264 12.23 -19.42 10.36
C GLU A 264 11.13 -19.30 11.41
N ARG A 265 11.21 -18.29 12.28
CA ARG A 265 10.15 -17.97 13.25
C ARG A 265 8.89 -17.47 12.56
N PHE A 266 9.01 -16.63 11.54
CA PHE A 266 7.86 -16.14 10.78
C PHE A 266 7.07 -17.27 10.13
N VAL A 267 7.77 -18.23 9.51
CA VAL A 267 7.16 -19.39 8.82
C VAL A 267 6.99 -20.61 9.73
N ALA A 268 7.16 -20.46 11.04
CA ALA A 268 7.06 -21.57 11.98
C ALA A 268 5.70 -22.28 11.85
N GLY A 269 5.74 -23.61 11.75
CA GLY A 269 4.55 -24.45 11.52
C GLY A 269 4.12 -24.61 10.06
N ARG A 270 4.54 -23.73 9.14
CA ARG A 270 4.23 -23.81 7.69
C ARG A 270 5.48 -23.72 6.78
N LYS A 271 6.68 -23.98 7.32
CA LYS A 271 7.96 -23.87 6.58
C LYS A 271 7.97 -24.65 5.26
N ALA A 272 7.48 -25.89 5.24
CA ALA A 272 7.50 -26.72 4.03
C ALA A 272 6.62 -26.15 2.90
N GLU A 273 5.44 -25.67 3.26
CA GLU A 273 4.50 -25.01 2.35
C GLU A 273 5.08 -23.70 1.81
N PHE A 274 5.66 -22.89 2.69
CA PHE A 274 6.36 -21.67 2.30
C PHE A 274 7.49 -21.93 1.31
N MET A 275 8.36 -22.90 1.60
CA MET A 275 9.45 -23.23 0.68
C MET A 275 8.94 -23.78 -0.65
N HIS A 276 7.82 -24.51 -0.66
CA HIS A 276 7.20 -24.98 -1.90
C HIS A 276 6.67 -23.81 -2.74
N ALA A 277 5.89 -22.91 -2.14
CA ALA A 277 5.38 -21.73 -2.82
C ALA A 277 6.52 -20.83 -3.32
N TYR A 278 7.55 -20.59 -2.48
CA TYR A 278 8.70 -19.77 -2.81
C TYR A 278 9.58 -20.34 -3.93
N ASN A 279 9.65 -21.66 -4.09
CA ASN A 279 10.41 -22.30 -5.17
C ASN A 279 9.63 -22.44 -6.49
N SER A 280 8.32 -22.14 -6.48
CA SER A 280 7.44 -22.28 -7.65
C SER A 280 7.34 -20.99 -8.50
N ILE A 281 8.07 -19.95 -8.12
CA ILE A 281 8.05 -18.57 -8.65
C ILE A 281 9.37 -18.16 -9.28
#